data_AF-A0A8S3ARP0-F1
#
_entry.id   AF-A0A8S3ARP0-F1
#
_cell.length_a   1.000
_cell.length_b   1.000
_cell.length_c   1.000
_cell.angle_alpha   90.00
_cell.angle_beta   90.00
_cell.angle_gamma   90.00
#
_symmetry.space_group_name_H-M   'P 1'
#
loop_
_entity.id
_entity.type
_entity.pdbx_description
1 polymer ?
#
loop_
_entity_poly.entity_id
_entity_poly.type
_entity_poly.pdbx_seq_one_letter_code
_entity_poly.pdbx_strand_id
1 'polypeptide(L)' 'DIKELNIIAVRVIIEDQQFVVASIYSPPADQFLLASMSTLLKHSKKQIIIVGDLNATHHAWGCPQVNTKGRDLAN' A
#
# COMPACT_ATOMS: atom_id res chain seq x y z
N ASP A 1 19.55 -6.72 -1.35
CA ASP A 1 18.84 -5.44 -1.58
C ASP A 1 17.59 -5.64 -2.39
N ILE A 2 16.43 -5.56 -1.74
CA ILE A 2 15.14 -5.57 -2.41
C ILE A 2 14.90 -4.15 -2.95
N LYS A 3 15.09 -3.95 -4.25
CA LYS A 3 14.96 -2.65 -4.93
C LYS A 3 13.56 -2.38 -5.48
N GLU A 4 12.66 -3.35 -5.33
CA GLU A 4 11.35 -3.32 -5.99
C GLU A 4 10.21 -3.40 -4.96
N LEU A 5 9.05 -2.90 -5.38
CA LEU A 5 7.82 -3.01 -4.61
C LEU A 5 7.47 -4.49 -4.43
N ASN A 6 7.28 -4.90 -3.18
CA ASN A 6 6.80 -6.23 -2.85
C ASN A 6 5.37 -6.13 -2.33
N ILE A 7 4.47 -6.87 -2.96
CA ILE A 7 3.07 -6.99 -2.54
C ILE A 7 2.77 -8.47 -2.37
N ILE A 8 2.33 -8.87 -1.19
CA ILE A 8 1.76 -10.18 -0.93
C ILE A 8 0.33 -9.97 -0.46
N ALA A 9 -0.63 -10.54 -1.17
CA ALA A 9 -2.04 -10.44 -0.82
C ALA A 9 -2.61 -11.83 -0.55
N VAL A 10 -3.41 -11.93 0.51
CA VAL A 10 -4.20 -13.12 0.82
C VAL A 10 -5.67 -12.77 0.83
N ARG A 11 -6.49 -13.71 0.40
CA ARG A 11 -7.94 -13.62 0.53
C ARG A 11 -8.34 -14.36 1.81
N VAL A 12 -9.01 -13.67 2.71
CA VAL A 12 -9.56 -14.22 3.95
C VAL A 12 -11.07 -14.27 3.81
N ILE A 13 -11.67 -15.41 4.16
CA ILE A 13 -13.11 -15.60 4.18
C ILE A 13 -13.49 -15.92 5.62
N ILE A 14 -14.34 -15.08 6.22
CA ILE A 14 -14.87 -15.26 7.57
C ILE A 14 -16.38 -15.25 7.43
N GLU A 15 -17.02 -16.39 7.74
CA GLU A 15 -18.42 -16.64 7.41
C GLU A 15 -18.68 -16.35 5.92
N ASP A 16 -19.68 -15.52 5.60
CA ASP A 16 -20.01 -15.10 4.23
C ASP A 16 -19.29 -13.80 3.80
N GLN A 17 -18.37 -13.29 4.62
CA GLN A 17 -17.62 -12.06 4.33
C GLN A 17 -16.23 -12.36 3.79
N GLN A 18 -15.90 -11.73 2.67
CA GLN A 18 -14.59 -11.83 2.04
C GLN A 18 -13.79 -10.54 2.24
N PHE A 19 -12.53 -10.69 2.65
CA PHE A 19 -11.54 -9.63 2.81
C PHE A 19 -10.28 -9.96 2.01
N VAL A 20 -9.60 -8.92 1.54
CA VAL A 20 -8.22 -9.02 1.06
C VAL A 20 -7.32 -8.38 2.10
N VAL A 21 -6.28 -9.09 2.54
CA VAL A 21 -5.22 -8.51 3.38
C VAL A 21 -3.95 -8.48 2.55
N ALA A 22 -3.39 -7.30 2.35
CA ALA A 22 -2.17 -7.10 1.59
C ALA A 22 -1.05 -6.57 2.48
N SER A 23 0.08 -7.28 2.47
CA SER A 23 1.36 -6.83 3.03
C SER A 23 2.17 -6.17 1.93
N ILE A 24 2.63 -4.94 2.15
CA ILE A 24 3.37 -4.15 1.17
C ILE A 24 4.72 -3.70 1.75
N TYR A 25 5.77 -3.83 0.95
CA TYR A 25 7.04 -3.17 1.20
C TYR A 25 7.45 -2.36 -0.03
N SER A 26 7.56 -1.04 0.12
CA SER A 26 8.13 -0.14 -0.89
C SER A 26 9.46 0.40 -0.39
N PRO A 27 10.60 0.10 -1.05
CA PRO A 27 11.91 0.59 -0.63
C PRO A 27 12.01 2.12 -0.75
N PRO A 28 12.99 2.78 -0.11
CA PRO A 28 13.12 4.24 -0.06
C PRO A 28 13.51 4.94 -1.39
N ALA A 29 13.30 4.30 -2.56
CA ALA A 29 13.56 4.89 -3.87
C ALA A 29 12.55 6.01 -4.23
N ASP A 30 12.91 6.91 -5.14
CA ASP A 30 12.07 8.07 -5.48
C ASP A 30 10.78 7.72 -6.23
N GLN A 31 10.74 6.60 -6.96
CA GLN A 31 9.56 6.20 -7.72
C GLN A 31 8.58 5.41 -6.84
N PHE A 32 7.36 5.93 -6.73
CA PHE A 32 6.24 5.22 -6.13
C PHE A 32 5.40 4.53 -7.22
N LEU A 33 5.15 3.23 -7.05
CA LEU A 33 4.42 2.41 -8.02
C LEU A 33 2.91 2.43 -7.75
N LEU A 34 2.32 3.64 -7.85
CA LEU A 34 0.88 3.90 -7.73
C LEU A 34 0.01 2.97 -8.60
N ALA A 35 0.50 2.62 -9.80
CA ALA A 35 -0.21 1.75 -10.74
C ALA A 35 -0.45 0.34 -10.17
N SER A 36 0.53 -0.22 -9.46
CA SER A 36 0.44 -1.55 -8.84
C SER A 36 -0.56 -1.55 -7.68
N MET A 37 -0.55 -0.50 -6.85
CA MET A 37 -1.53 -0.33 -5.76
C MET A 37 -2.96 -0.11 -6.30
N SER A 38 -3.10 0.69 -7.36
CA SER A 38 -4.38 0.93 -8.03
C SER A 38 -5.00 -0.36 -8.56
N THR A 39 -4.18 -1.27 -9.08
CA THR A 39 -4.62 -2.58 -9.56
C THR A 39 -5.15 -3.44 -8.41
N LEU A 40 -4.39 -3.54 -7.31
CA LEU A 40 -4.81 -4.25 -6.10
C LEU A 40 -6.15 -3.73 -5.56
N LEU A 41 -6.31 -2.42 -5.46
CA LEU A 41 -7.53 -1.78 -4.96
C LEU A 41 -8.74 -2.08 -5.85
N LYS A 42 -8.59 -1.95 -7.19
CA LYS A 42 -9.67 -2.24 -8.16
C LYS A 42 -10.16 -3.70 -8.09
N HIS A 43 -9.28 -4.66 -7.83
CA HIS A 43 -9.64 -6.07 -7.76
C HIS A 43 -10.35 -6.47 -6.44
N SER A 44 -10.19 -5.70 -5.37
CA SER A 44 -10.61 -6.10 -4.02
C SER A 44 -12.11 -5.90 -3.70
N LYS A 45 -12.88 -5.27 -4.60
CA LYS A 45 -14.36 -5.16 -4.62
C LYS A 45 -15.13 -4.77 -3.35
N LYS A 46 -14.50 -4.46 -2.20
CA LYS A 46 -14.95 -3.49 -1.15
C LYS A 46 -14.26 -3.65 0.21
N GLN A 47 -13.57 -4.76 0.49
CA GLN A 47 -12.99 -5.00 1.82
C GLN A 47 -11.52 -5.37 1.69
N ILE A 48 -10.65 -4.37 1.76
CA ILE A 48 -9.20 -4.54 1.73
C ILE A 48 -8.57 -3.90 2.95
N ILE A 49 -7.64 -4.62 3.57
CA ILE A 49 -6.74 -4.12 4.59
C ILE A 49 -5.34 -4.10 3.95
N ILE A 50 -4.71 -2.93 3.96
CA ILE A 50 -3.33 -2.76 3.51
C ILE A 50 -2.46 -2.47 4.73
N VAL A 51 -1.40 -3.26 4.90
CA VAL A 51 -0.40 -3.07 5.94
C VAL A 51 0.96 -3.07 5.28
N GLY A 52 1.84 -2.14 5.64
CA GLY A 52 3.15 -2.11 5.01
C GLY A 52 4.05 -0.95 5.40
N ASP A 53 5.32 -1.09 5.04
CA ASP A 53 6.28 0.00 5.05
C ASP A 53 6.42 0.54 3.62
N LEU A 54 5.93 1.76 3.42
CA LEU A 54 5.90 2.41 2.10
C LEU A 54 7.05 3.39 1.91
N ASN A 55 7.89 3.62 2.93
CA ASN A 55 8.88 4.70 2.97
C ASN A 55 8.29 6.06 2.52
N ALA A 56 7.01 6.29 2.83
CA ALA A 56 6.25 7.48 2.48
C ALA A 56 6.04 8.31 3.74
N THR A 57 6.47 9.57 3.72
CA THR A 57 6.32 10.48 4.85
C THR A 57 5.28 11.55 4.51
N HIS A 58 4.24 11.69 5.34
CA HIS A 58 3.22 12.71 5.19
C HIS A 58 2.57 13.04 6.54
N HIS A 59 2.08 14.26 6.70
CA HIS A 59 1.40 14.70 7.93
C HIS A 59 0.14 13.89 8.23
N ALA A 60 -0.55 13.39 7.19
CA ALA A 60 -1.78 12.60 7.31
C ALA A 60 -1.61 11.31 8.13
N TRP A 61 -0.39 10.76 8.22
CA TRP A 61 -0.06 9.61 9.07
C TRP A 61 1.04 9.93 10.09
N GLY A 62 1.15 11.20 10.49
CA GLY A 62 1.94 11.62 11.66
C GLY A 62 3.43 11.89 11.40
N CYS A 63 3.89 11.97 10.15
CA CYS A 63 5.27 12.36 9.88
C CYS A 63 5.45 13.89 9.96
N PRO A 64 6.60 14.38 10.48
CA PRO A 64 6.90 15.82 10.53
C PRO A 64 7.36 16.40 9.19
N GLN A 65 7.74 15.55 8.24
CA GLN A 65 8.20 15.93 6.91
C GLN A 65 7.35 15.23 5.85
N VAL A 66 7.33 15.81 4.66
CA VAL A 66 6.61 15.26 3.51
C VAL A 66 7.58 14.96 2.37
N ASN A 67 7.68 13.69 1.96
CA ASN A 67 8.46 13.29 0.77
C ASN A 67 7.56 13.09 -0.46
N THR A 68 8.16 12.86 -1.63
CA THR A 68 7.43 12.66 -2.89
C THR A 68 6.45 11.49 -2.80
N LYS A 69 6.88 10.34 -2.26
CA LYS A 69 6.00 9.19 -2.04
C LYS A 69 4.80 9.50 -1.15
N GLY A 70 4.99 10.32 -0.12
CA GLY A 70 3.93 10.73 0.77
C GLY A 70 2.92 11.67 0.12
N ARG A 71 3.37 12.58 -0.75
CA ARG A 71 2.45 13.38 -1.58
C ARG A 71 1.66 12.48 -2.54
N ASP A 72 2.33 11.55 -3.19
CA ASP A 72 1.73 10.64 -4.17
C ASP A 72 0.69 9.70 -3.54
N LEU A 73 0.96 9.17 -2.34
CA LEU A 73 0.05 8.28 -1.62
C LEU A 73 -1.17 9.01 -1.02
N ALA A 74 -1.04 10.31 -0.72
CA ALA A 74 -2.12 11.10 -0.14
C ALA A 74 -3.16 11.59 -1.17
N ASN A 75 -2.86 11.48 -2.47
CA ASN A 75 -3.74 11.86 -3.58
C ASN A 75 -4.58 10.68 -4.08
#